data_AF-A0A183FTS9-F1
#
_entry.id   AF-A0A183FTS9-F1
#
_cell.length_a   1.000
_cell.length_b   1.000
_cell.length_c   1.000
_cell.angle_alpha   90.00
_cell.angle_beta   90.00
_cell.angle_gamma   90.00
#
_symmetry.space_group_name_H-M   'P 1'
#
loop_
_entity.id
_entity.type
_entity.pdbx_description
1 polymer ?
#
loop_
_entity_poly.entity_id
_entity_poly.type
_entity_poly.pdbx_seq_one_letter_code
_entity_poly.pdbx_strand_id
1 'polypeptide(L)' 'MVFERFRDSTVSVERCDDRLMKIAVAAKERLYHFFSAPQSGCSDQAKEEFWSLLDEKTAKIPPKDVIIVAG' A
#
# COMPACT_ATOMS: atom_id res chain seq x y z
N MET A 1 -9.17 2.73 -9.10
CA MET A 1 -9.03 4.11 -9.61
C MET A 1 -7.56 4.46 -9.62
N VAL A 2 -6.88 4.34 -10.77
CA VAL A 2 -5.50 4.81 -10.90
C VAL A 2 -5.56 6.31 -11.12
N PHE A 3 -4.93 7.09 -10.24
CA PHE A 3 -4.88 8.54 -10.36
C PHE A 3 -3.91 8.88 -11.50
N GLU A 4 -4.42 9.10 -12.72
CA GLU A 4 -3.63 9.30 -13.95
C GLU A 4 -2.63 10.46 -13.90
N ARG A 5 -2.71 11.34 -12.89
CA ARG A 5 -1.79 12.47 -12.67
C ARG A 5 -0.43 12.08 -12.07
N PHE A 6 -0.22 10.84 -11.63
CA PHE A 6 1.01 10.40 -10.96
C PHE A 6 1.84 9.39 -11.76
N ARG A 7 1.53 9.19 -13.06
CA ARG A 7 2.22 8.20 -13.90
C ARG A 7 3.73 8.40 -13.96
N ASP A 8 4.21 9.64 -13.98
CA ASP A 8 5.64 9.97 -14.04
C ASP A 8 6.38 9.95 -12.68
N SER A 9 5.68 9.71 -11.58
CA SER A 9 6.26 9.70 -10.23
C SER A 9 6.03 8.40 -9.48
N THR A 10 5.47 7.40 -10.15
CA THR A 10 5.27 6.06 -9.58
C THR A 10 6.61 5.33 -9.60
N VAL A 11 7.13 5.02 -8.41
CA VAL A 11 8.44 4.39 -8.24
C VAL A 11 8.31 2.87 -8.30
N SER A 12 7.23 2.32 -7.75
CA SER A 12 6.98 0.89 -7.86
C SER A 12 5.50 0.57 -7.67
N VAL A 13 5.09 -0.52 -8.31
CA VAL A 13 3.77 -1.10 -8.18
C VAL A 13 3.99 -2.58 -7.88
N GLU A 14 3.55 -3.02 -6.71
CA GLU A 14 3.74 -4.39 -6.24
C GLU A 14 2.38 -5.01 -5.92
N ARG A 15 2.14 -6.23 -6.42
CA ARG A 15 1.03 -7.06 -5.96
C ARG A 15 1.47 -7.83 -4.73
N CYS A 16 0.83 -7.57 -3.60
CA CYS A 16 1.03 -8.34 -2.38
C CYS A 16 0.18 -9.61 -2.38
N ASP A 17 -1.00 -9.59 -3.01
CA ASP A 17 -1.90 -10.74 -3.18
C ASP A 17 -2.93 -10.46 -4.29
N ASP A 18 -3.76 -11.44 -4.70
CA ASP A 18 -4.89 -11.27 -5.64
C ASP A 18 -5.83 -10.12 -5.23
N ARG A 19 -5.89 -9.81 -3.94
CA ARG A 19 -6.75 -8.76 -3.37
C ARG A 19 -6.01 -7.50 -2.93
N LEU A 20 -4.67 -7.48 -3.01
CA LEU A 20 -3.88 -6.40 -2.41
C LEU A 20 -2.83 -5.81 -3.35
N MET A 21 -2.98 -4.52 -3.63
CA MET A 21 -2.06 -3.75 -4.45
C MET A 21 -1.31 -2.74 -3.57
N LYS A 22 0.01 -2.71 -3.68
CA LYS A 22 0.88 -1.68 -3.13
C LYS A 22 1.33 -0.76 -4.26
N ILE A 23 1.23 0.55 -4.06
CA ILE A 23 1.73 1.56 -5.00
C ILE A 23 2.67 2.49 -4.23
N ALA A 24 3.93 2.56 -4.63
CA ALA A 24 4.87 3.54 -4.11
C ALA A 24 5.00 4.72 -5.09
N VAL A 25 4.81 5.93 -4.58
CA VAL A 25 4.89 7.17 -5.35
C VAL A 25 5.95 8.06 -4.72
N ALA A 26 6.91 8.54 -5.50
CA ALA A 26 7.83 9.58 -5.07
C ALA A 26 7.14 10.94 -5.19
N ALA A 27 7.07 11.70 -4.12
CA ALA A 27 6.65 13.09 -4.19
C ALA A 27 7.51 13.94 -3.25
N LYS A 28 8.07 15.04 -3.77
CA LYS A 28 8.83 16.05 -3.02
C LYS A 28 9.77 15.42 -1.95
N GLU A 29 10.68 14.55 -2.39
CA GLU A 29 11.73 13.92 -1.56
C GLU A 29 11.28 12.84 -0.56
N ARG A 30 10.00 12.45 -0.56
CA ARG A 30 9.50 11.32 0.24
C ARG A 30 8.82 10.28 -0.63
N LEU A 31 8.93 9.02 -0.21
CA LEU A 31 8.11 7.95 -0.81
C LEU A 31 6.81 7.84 -0.04
N TYR A 32 5.72 7.81 -0.79
CA TYR A 32 4.38 7.53 -0.30
C TYR A 32 4.04 6.11 -0.69
N HIS A 33 3.84 5.26 0.31
CA HIS A 33 3.47 3.86 0.14
C HIS A 33 1.97 3.73 0.38
N PHE A 34 1.21 3.50 -0.68
CA PHE A 34 -0.23 3.27 -0.63
C PHE A 34 -0.52 1.77 -0.54
N PHE A 35 -1.35 1.39 0.43
CA PHE A 35 -1.89 0.04 0.58
C PHE A 35 -3.42 0.09 0.52
N SER A 36 -4.01 -0.83 -0.25
CA SER A 36 -5.46 -1.04 -0.24
C SER A 36 -5.87 -1.93 0.94
N ALA A 37 -6.84 -1.49 1.75
CA ALA A 37 -7.42 -2.31 2.80
C ALA A 37 -8.48 -3.28 2.23
N PRO A 38 -8.75 -4.40 2.91
CA PRO A 38 -9.80 -5.33 2.50
C PRO A 38 -11.18 -4.63 2.50
N GLN A 39 -11.99 -4.88 1.47
CA GLN A 39 -13.36 -4.33 1.39
C GLN A 39 -14.22 -4.76 2.59
N SER A 40 -15.19 -3.90 2.96
CA SER A 40 -16.20 -4.16 4.00
C SER A 40 -17.08 -5.35 3.61
N GLY A 41 -16.68 -6.56 4.00
CA GLY A 41 -17.26 -7.82 3.55
C GLY A 41 -16.24 -8.96 3.46
N CYS A 42 -14.95 -8.65 3.60
CA CYS A 42 -13.91 -9.65 3.74
C CYS A 42 -14.03 -10.42 5.07
N SER A 43 -13.67 -11.70 5.07
CA SER A 43 -13.60 -12.54 6.27
C SER A 43 -12.64 -11.95 7.29
N ASP A 44 -12.90 -12.16 8.59
CA ASP A 44 -12.00 -11.69 9.64
C ASP A 44 -10.62 -12.34 9.55
N GLN A 45 -10.53 -13.59 9.09
CA GLN A 45 -9.23 -14.23 8.80
C GLN A 45 -8.42 -13.45 7.75
N ALA A 46 -9.07 -12.99 6.68
CA ALA A 46 -8.40 -12.23 5.62
C ALA A 46 -8.01 -10.81 6.08
N LYS A 47 -8.70 -10.25 7.09
CA LYS A 47 -8.28 -9.00 7.74
C LYS A 47 -7.03 -9.21 8.57
N GLU A 48 -6.97 -10.26 9.38
CA GLU A 48 -5.80 -10.57 10.20
C GLU A 48 -4.55 -10.87 9.36
N GLU A 49 -4.72 -11.61 8.26
CA GLU A 49 -3.65 -11.86 7.28
C GLU A 49 -3.17 -10.55 6.64
N PHE A 50 -4.09 -9.65 6.28
CA PHE A 50 -3.74 -8.33 5.77
C PHE A 50 -2.94 -7.51 6.77
N TRP A 51 -3.39 -7.39 8.02
CA TRP A 51 -2.68 -6.60 9.04
C TRP A 51 -1.30 -7.18 9.34
N SER A 52 -1.18 -8.51 9.40
CA SER A 52 0.11 -9.19 9.58
C SER A 52 1.07 -8.90 8.42
N LEU A 53 0.58 -8.95 7.18
CA LEU A 53 1.39 -8.66 5.99
C LEU A 53 1.75 -7.17 5.90
N LEU A 54 0.82 -6.29 6.27
CA LEU A 54 1.04 -4.84 6.30
C LEU A 54 2.15 -4.49 7.30
N ASP A 55 2.15 -5.10 8.48
CA ASP A 55 3.18 -4.92 9.49
C ASP A 55 4.56 -5.32 8.94
N GLU A 56 4.67 -6.50 8.31
CA GLU A 56 5.93 -6.95 7.70
C GLU A 56 6.43 -5.99 6.61
N LYS A 57 5.52 -5.50 5.77
CA LYS A 57 5.84 -4.56 4.69
C LYS A 57 6.20 -3.18 5.23
N THR A 58 5.59 -2.76 6.34
CA THR A 58 5.83 -1.48 7.02
C THR A 58 7.14 -1.48 7.78
N ALA A 59 7.54 -2.61 8.39
CA ALA A 59 8.84 -2.76 9.05
C ALA A 59 10.04 -2.51 8.12
N LYS A 60 9.87 -2.72 6.81
CA LYS A 60 10.88 -2.49 5.77
C LYS A 60 10.89 -1.05 5.24
N ILE A 61 9.90 -0.23 5.59
CA ILE A 61 9.75 1.15 5.11
C ILE A 61 10.50 2.08 6.07
N PRO A 62 11.43 2.92 5.56
CA PRO A 62 12.10 3.93 6.38
C PRO A 62 11.10 4.87 7.07
N PRO A 63 11.33 5.31 8.32
CA PRO A 63 10.41 6.18 9.05
C PRO A 63 10.22 7.58 8.46
N LYS A 64 11.06 7.96 7.49
CA LYS A 64 10.94 9.20 6.70
C LYS A 64 9.84 9.14 5.63
N ASP A 65 9.45 7.93 5.24
CA ASP A 65 8.45 7.68 4.21
C ASP A 65 7.06 7.64 4.85
N VAL A 66 6.04 7.91 4.05
CA VAL A 66 4.65 7.99 4.52
C VAL A 66 3.90 6.75 4.05
N ILE A 67 3.15 6.13 4.97
CA ILE A 67 2.30 4.98 4.67
C ILE A 67 0.85 5.43 4.73
N ILE A 68 0.10 5.14 3.67
CA ILE A 68 -1.32 5.48 3.56
C ILE A 68 -2.08 4.19 3.29
N VAL A 69 -3.01 3.85 4.19
CA VAL A 69 -3.91 2.71 4.04
C VAL A 69 -5.29 3.25 3.67
N ALA A 70 -5.86 2.77 2.57
CA ALA A 70 -7.19 3.19 2.08
C ALA A 70 -8.06 1.96 1.82
N GLY A 71 -9.26 1.92 2.39
CA GLY A 71 -10.25 0.84 2.26
C GLY A 71 -11.56 1.32 1.67
#